data_AF-A0A2S9PTP7-F1
#
_entry.id   AF-A0A2S9PTP7-F1
#
_cell.length_a   1.000
_cell.length_b   1.000
_cell.length_c   1.000
_cell.angle_alpha   90.00
_cell.angle_beta   90.00
_cell.angle_gamma   90.00
#
_symmetry.space_group_name_H-M   'P 1'
#
loop_
_entity.id
_entity.type
_entity.pdbx_description
1 polymer ?
#
loop_
_entity_poly.entity_id
_entity_poly.type
_entity_poly.pdbx_seq_one_letter_code
_entity_poly.pdbx_strand_id
1 'polypeptide(L)'
;MRPAGRHATNITLGQYLVEMTNAALAAITAGEKAKDITQGAAKLAKALNTLAEELADAHHLDPRLIAQVQSLAEDVGRMEGLARTASTACDTAVVTAVQAAQQTGRTYQADLDAMADGGTAHASAATHHQ
;
A
#
# COMPACT_ATOMS: atom_id res chain seq x y z
N MET A 1 -38.61 -16.86 9.60
CA MET A 1 -37.50 -16.05 10.15
C MET A 1 -36.23 -16.48 9.44
N ARG A 2 -35.73 -15.67 8.49
CA ARG A 2 -34.57 -16.03 7.65
C ARG A 2 -33.31 -15.55 8.38
N PRO A 3 -32.28 -16.39 8.58
CA PRO A 3 -31.06 -15.94 9.24
C PRO A 3 -30.37 -14.88 8.38
N ALA A 4 -30.09 -13.75 9.03
CA ALA A 4 -29.40 -12.60 8.48
C ALA A 4 -27.92 -12.94 8.21
N GLY A 5 -27.37 -12.36 7.14
CA GLY A 5 -25.93 -12.24 6.97
C GLY A 5 -25.21 -13.41 6.30
N ARG A 6 -25.67 -13.87 5.12
CA ARG A 6 -24.68 -14.43 4.16
C ARG A 6 -23.80 -13.26 3.72
N HIS A 7 -22.69 -13.03 4.40
CA HIS A 7 -21.61 -12.25 3.83
C HIS A 7 -21.19 -12.97 2.54
N ALA A 8 -21.58 -12.41 1.41
CA ALA A 8 -21.09 -12.78 0.11
C ALA A 8 -19.64 -12.30 0.00
N THR A 9 -18.74 -12.95 0.72
CA THR A 9 -17.33 -12.97 0.39
C THR A 9 -17.04 -14.43 0.12
N ASN A 10 -17.07 -14.80 -1.16
CA ASN A 10 -16.81 -16.17 -1.61
C ASN A 10 -15.29 -16.45 -1.54
N ILE A 11 -14.69 -16.19 -0.38
CA ILE A 11 -13.26 -16.30 -0.12
C ILE A 11 -13.07 -17.00 1.22
N THR A 12 -12.23 -18.04 1.24
CA THR A 12 -11.87 -18.71 2.50
C THR A 12 -10.91 -17.84 3.31
N LEU A 13 -10.80 -18.08 4.61
CA LEU A 13 -9.79 -17.39 5.43
C LEU A 13 -8.40 -17.52 4.81
N GLY A 14 -8.03 -18.72 4.37
CA GLY A 14 -6.73 -18.96 3.75
C GLY A 14 -6.52 -18.12 2.48
N GLN A 15 -7.53 -18.03 1.62
CA GLN A 15 -7.46 -17.18 0.42
C GLN A 15 -7.33 -15.70 0.79
N TYR A 16 -8.07 -15.21 1.79
CA TYR A 16 -7.96 -13.83 2.25
C TYR A 16 -6.57 -13.51 2.81
N LEU A 17 -5.98 -14.41 3.61
CA LEU A 17 -4.63 -14.22 4.17
C LEU A 17 -3.56 -14.20 3.07
N VAL A 18 -3.71 -15.03 2.03
CA VAL A 18 -2.85 -15.00 0.84
C VAL A 18 -2.99 -13.68 0.09
N GLU A 19 -4.22 -13.19 -0.12
CA GLU A 19 -4.46 -11.90 -0.77
C GLU A 19 -3.83 -10.73 0.00
N MET A 20 -3.95 -10.70 1.33
CA MET A 20 -3.31 -9.68 2.17
C MET A 20 -1.79 -9.76 2.10
N THR A 21 -1.23 -10.97 2.06
CA THR A 21 0.21 -11.18 1.89
C THR A 21 0.68 -10.67 0.53
N ASN A 22 -0.04 -11.00 -0.53
CA ASN A 22 0.27 -10.53 -1.89
C ASN A 22 0.17 -9.00 -2.01
N ALA A 23 -0.83 -8.40 -1.37
CA ALA A 23 -0.99 -6.94 -1.32
C ALA A 23 0.19 -6.28 -0.58
N ALA A 24 0.63 -6.83 0.55
CA ALA A 24 1.79 -6.33 1.28
C ALA A 24 3.08 -6.45 0.45
N LEU A 25 3.30 -7.59 -0.22
CA LEU A 25 4.47 -7.77 -1.10
C LEU A 25 4.46 -6.79 -2.28
N ALA A 26 3.30 -6.60 -2.92
CA ALA A 26 3.15 -5.63 -4.00
C ALA A 26 3.43 -4.20 -3.52
N ALA A 27 2.96 -3.84 -2.33
CA ALA A 27 3.23 -2.54 -1.72
C ALA A 27 4.72 -2.35 -1.39
N ILE A 28 5.42 -3.39 -0.89
CA ILE A 28 6.87 -3.33 -0.65
C ILE A 28 7.61 -3.03 -1.96
N THR A 29 7.35 -3.82 -3.02
CA THR A 29 8.02 -3.63 -4.32
C THR A 29 7.69 -2.27 -4.95
N ALA A 30 6.45 -1.80 -4.83
CA ALA A 30 6.06 -0.48 -5.32
C ALA A 30 6.73 0.64 -4.51
N GLY A 31 6.84 0.49 -3.19
CA GLY A 31 7.52 1.42 -2.30
C GLY A 31 9.01 1.53 -2.58
N GLU A 32 9.69 0.42 -2.86
CA GLU A 32 11.10 0.42 -3.29
C GLU A 32 11.29 1.19 -4.59
N LYS A 33 10.47 0.91 -5.61
CA LYS A 33 10.50 1.66 -6.88
C LYS A 33 10.24 3.15 -6.68
N ALA A 34 9.32 3.51 -5.80
CA ALA A 34 9.02 4.90 -5.47
C ALA A 34 10.22 5.59 -4.78
N LYS A 35 10.96 4.88 -3.92
CA LYS A 35 12.21 5.37 -3.31
C LYS A 35 13.30 5.59 -4.36
N ASP A 36 13.45 4.67 -5.30
CA ASP A 36 14.41 4.81 -6.41
C ASP A 36 14.09 6.02 -7.29
N ILE A 37 12.81 6.20 -7.64
CA ILE A 37 12.35 7.38 -8.40
C ILE A 37 12.63 8.66 -7.60
N THR A 38 12.36 8.68 -6.29
CA THR A 38 12.63 9.84 -5.44
C THR A 38 14.11 10.23 -5.49
N GLN A 39 15.02 9.26 -5.34
CA GLN A 39 16.45 9.51 -5.38
C GLN A 39 16.94 9.95 -6.77
N GLY A 40 16.41 9.34 -7.84
CA GLY A 40 16.74 9.69 -9.21
C GLY A 40 16.24 11.09 -9.60
N ALA A 41 14.99 11.41 -9.24
CA ALA A 41 14.36 12.70 -9.48
C ALA A 41 15.12 13.82 -8.75
N ALA A 42 15.49 13.62 -7.49
CA ALA A 42 16.27 14.61 -6.73
C ALA A 42 17.61 14.94 -7.41
N LYS A 43 18.33 13.91 -7.90
CA LYS A 43 19.60 14.10 -8.64
C LYS A 43 19.38 14.84 -9.95
N LEU A 44 18.33 14.49 -10.70
CA LEU A 44 18.01 15.10 -11.98
C LEU A 44 17.57 16.56 -11.81
N ALA A 45 16.69 16.86 -10.86
CA ALA A 45 16.26 18.23 -10.54
C ALA A 45 17.45 19.11 -10.17
N LYS A 46 18.37 18.58 -9.34
CA LYS A 46 19.61 19.28 -9.00
C LYS A 46 20.45 19.59 -10.25
N ALA A 47 20.65 18.60 -11.11
CA ALA A 47 21.43 18.78 -12.34
C ALA A 47 20.78 19.81 -13.29
N LEU A 48 19.45 19.80 -13.41
CA LEU A 48 18.72 20.76 -14.23
C LEU A 48 18.78 22.18 -13.66
N ASN A 49 18.72 22.35 -12.34
CA ASN A 49 18.89 23.66 -11.71
C ASN A 49 20.31 24.21 -11.93
N THR A 50 21.34 23.38 -11.74
CA THR A 50 22.73 23.78 -12.04
C THR A 50 22.89 24.16 -13.52
N LEU A 51 22.30 23.38 -14.44
CA LEU A 51 22.31 23.72 -15.86
C LEU A 51 21.58 25.05 -16.14
N ALA A 52 20.45 25.30 -15.50
CA ALA A 52 19.72 26.56 -15.67
C ALA A 52 20.55 27.77 -15.19
N GLU A 53 21.30 27.63 -14.09
CA GLU A 53 22.23 28.65 -13.59
C GLU A 53 23.35 28.91 -14.61
N GLU A 54 23.99 27.86 -15.13
CA GLU A 54 25.03 27.98 -16.15
C GLU A 54 24.52 28.64 -17.45
N LEU A 55 23.29 28.32 -17.86
CA LEU A 55 22.67 28.93 -19.04
C LEU A 55 22.26 30.39 -18.81
N ALA A 56 21.93 30.78 -17.56
CA ALA A 56 21.58 32.16 -17.22
C ALA A 56 22.77 33.11 -17.36
N ASP A 57 23.99 32.63 -17.12
CA ASP A 57 25.23 33.39 -17.33
C ASP A 57 25.59 33.55 -18.82
N ALA A 58 24.96 32.75 -19.70
CA ALA A 58 25.18 32.81 -21.14
C ALA A 58 24.24 33.84 -21.81
N HIS A 59 24.65 35.11 -21.79
CA HIS A 59 23.90 36.25 -22.34
C HIS A 59 23.53 36.18 -23.84
N HIS A 60 24.04 35.19 -24.58
CA HIS A 60 23.76 34.98 -26.00
C HIS A 60 22.71 33.88 -26.27
N LEU A 61 22.22 33.21 -25.22
CA LEU A 61 21.21 32.17 -25.36
C LEU A 61 19.79 32.72 -25.32
N ASP A 62 18.88 32.01 -25.98
CA ASP A 62 17.44 32.35 -25.97
C ASP A 62 16.89 32.18 -24.54
N PRO A 63 16.30 33.24 -23.93
CA PRO A 63 15.66 33.16 -22.61
C PRO A 63 14.60 32.06 -22.51
N ARG A 64 13.98 31.67 -23.63
CA ARG A 64 13.00 30.57 -23.67
C ARG A 64 13.62 29.23 -23.34
N LEU A 65 14.88 29.00 -23.73
CA LEU A 65 15.58 27.76 -23.40
C LEU A 65 15.82 27.65 -21.90
N ILE A 66 16.26 28.74 -21.26
CA ILE A 66 16.47 28.79 -19.81
C ILE A 66 15.15 28.51 -19.07
N ALA A 67 14.06 29.15 -19.50
CA ALA A 67 12.73 28.93 -18.93
C ALA A 67 12.24 27.48 -19.09
N GLN A 68 12.54 26.82 -20.21
CA GLN A 68 12.20 25.41 -20.43
C GLN A 68 12.98 24.48 -19.49
N VAL A 69 14.28 24.74 -19.28
CA VAL A 69 15.11 23.95 -18.35
C VAL A 69 14.62 24.14 -16.91
N GLN A 70 14.29 25.37 -16.51
CA GLN A 70 13.71 25.65 -15.19
C GLN A 70 12.36 24.95 -15.00
N SER A 71 11.46 25.04 -15.98
CA SER A 71 10.18 24.34 -15.94
C SER A 71 10.36 22.83 -15.83
N LEU A 72 11.33 22.25 -16.55
CA LEU A 72 11.63 20.82 -16.44
C LEU A 72 12.17 20.46 -15.05
N ALA A 73 13.01 21.30 -14.45
CA ALA A 73 13.50 21.10 -13.08
C ALA A 73 12.36 21.09 -12.06
N GLU A 74 11.40 22.01 -12.20
CA GLU A 74 10.19 22.06 -11.37
C GLU A 74 9.32 20.83 -11.55
N ASP A 75 9.11 20.38 -12.79
CA ASP A 75 8.33 19.17 -13.11
C ASP A 75 8.95 17.93 -12.47
N VAL A 76 10.29 17.78 -12.54
CA VAL A 76 11.03 16.71 -11.89
C VAL A 76 10.93 16.82 -10.37
N GLY A 77 10.96 18.04 -9.81
CA GLY A 77 10.73 18.28 -8.38
C GLY A 77 9.33 17.84 -7.93
N ARG A 78 8.29 18.09 -8.75
CA ARG A 78 6.94 17.59 -8.48
C ARG A 78 6.87 16.07 -8.55
N MET A 79 7.55 15.45 -9.52
CA MET A 79 7.67 13.99 -9.61
C MET A 79 8.34 13.39 -8.37
N GLU A 80 9.39 14.01 -7.84
CA GLU A 80 10.02 13.61 -6.58
C GLU A 80 9.01 13.63 -5.42
N GLY A 81 8.26 14.71 -5.28
CA GLY A 81 7.23 14.86 -4.24
C GLY A 81 6.17 13.76 -4.33
N LEU A 82 5.66 13.49 -5.53
CA LEU A 82 4.67 12.43 -5.77
C LEU A 82 5.23 11.04 -5.44
N ALA A 83 6.48 10.75 -5.85
CA ALA A 83 7.14 9.50 -5.55
C ALA A 83 7.33 9.29 -4.04
N ARG A 84 7.66 10.36 -3.31
CA ARG A 84 7.75 10.31 -1.85
C ARG A 84 6.40 10.00 -1.20
N THR A 85 5.33 10.67 -1.63
CA THR A 85 3.98 10.37 -1.15
C THR A 85 3.58 8.92 -1.46
N ALA A 86 3.89 8.43 -2.66
CA ALA A 86 3.63 7.04 -3.04
C ALA A 86 4.39 6.04 -2.15
N SER A 87 5.66 6.32 -1.82
CA SER A 87 6.43 5.50 -0.89
C SER A 87 5.77 5.43 0.49
N THR A 88 5.34 6.56 1.06
CA THR A 88 4.67 6.60 2.37
C THR A 88 3.33 5.85 2.34
N ALA A 89 2.58 5.98 1.25
CA ALA A 89 1.33 5.23 1.07
C ALA A 89 1.59 3.72 1.00
N CYS A 90 2.67 3.29 0.33
CA CYS A 90 3.08 1.88 0.29
C CYS A 90 3.45 1.35 1.68
N ASP A 91 4.25 2.09 2.45
CA ASP A 91 4.60 1.71 3.82
C ASP A 91 3.33 1.57 4.69
N THR A 92 2.36 2.46 4.52
CA THR A 92 1.06 2.39 5.20
C THR A 92 0.27 1.15 4.77
N ALA A 93 0.20 0.87 3.47
CA ALA A 93 -0.52 -0.27 2.93
C ALA A 93 0.02 -1.61 3.47
N VAL A 94 1.34 -1.74 3.64
CA VAL A 94 1.97 -2.91 4.28
C VAL A 94 1.46 -3.09 5.70
N VAL A 95 1.50 -2.03 6.51
CA VAL A 95 1.04 -2.07 7.91
C VAL A 95 -0.44 -2.43 7.97
N THR A 96 -1.27 -1.80 7.13
CA THR A 96 -2.71 -2.06 7.08
C THR A 96 -3.01 -3.50 6.67
N ALA A 97 -2.33 -4.05 5.67
CA ALA A 97 -2.53 -5.43 5.24
C ALA A 97 -2.20 -6.43 6.36
N VAL A 98 -1.10 -6.20 7.09
CA VAL A 98 -0.72 -7.04 8.25
C VAL A 98 -1.76 -6.96 9.37
N GLN A 99 -2.21 -5.75 9.71
CA GLN A 99 -3.22 -5.56 10.76
C GLN A 99 -4.55 -6.20 10.38
N ALA A 100 -4.98 -6.07 9.12
CA ALA A 100 -6.19 -6.67 8.61
C ALA A 100 -6.13 -8.20 8.67
N ALA A 101 -5.01 -8.81 8.26
CA ALA A 101 -4.80 -10.25 8.35
C ALA A 101 -4.87 -10.75 9.81
N GLN A 102 -4.21 -10.05 10.74
CA GLN A 102 -4.23 -10.40 12.17
C GLN A 102 -5.64 -10.30 12.77
N GLN A 103 -6.37 -9.23 12.45
CA GLN A 103 -7.72 -9.04 12.97
C GLN A 103 -8.68 -10.12 12.48
N THR A 104 -8.67 -10.41 11.17
CA THR A 104 -9.50 -11.45 10.58
C THR A 104 -9.15 -12.84 11.13
N GLY A 105 -7.87 -13.14 11.33
CA GLY A 105 -7.44 -14.40 11.96
C GLY A 105 -7.96 -14.56 13.39
N ARG A 106 -7.92 -13.49 14.21
CA ARG A 106 -8.47 -13.50 15.57
C ARG A 106 -9.97 -13.73 15.60
N THR A 107 -10.72 -13.02 14.75
CA THR A 107 -12.17 -13.20 14.65
C THR A 107 -12.53 -14.62 14.21
N TYR A 108 -11.84 -15.16 13.22
CA TYR A 108 -12.09 -16.51 12.76
C TYR A 108 -11.80 -17.57 13.84
N GLN A 109 -10.73 -17.41 14.64
CA GLN A 109 -10.46 -18.31 15.76
C GLN A 109 -11.56 -18.24 16.83
N ALA A 110 -12.03 -17.04 17.17
CA ALA A 110 -13.13 -16.88 18.12
C ALA A 110 -14.42 -17.54 17.62
N ASP A 111 -14.69 -17.49 16.31
CA ASP A 111 -15.82 -18.18 15.70
C ASP A 111 -15.68 -19.70 15.80
N LEU A 112 -14.47 -20.24 15.59
CA LEU A 112 -14.20 -21.68 15.75
C LEU A 112 -14.39 -22.14 17.21
N ASP A 113 -13.88 -21.37 18.16
CA ASP A 113 -14.01 -21.68 19.59
C ASP A 113 -15.49 -21.67 20.01
N ALA A 114 -16.27 -20.68 19.57
CA ALA A 114 -17.71 -20.61 19.82
C ALA A 114 -18.48 -21.79 19.19
N MET A 115 -18.09 -22.23 17.98
CA MET A 115 -18.69 -23.41 17.35
C MET A 115 -18.33 -24.70 18.10
N ALA A 116 -17.10 -24.84 18.59
CA ALA A 116 -16.68 -25.98 19.39
C ALA A 116 -17.48 -26.04 20.71
N ASP A 117 -17.60 -24.92 21.42
CA ASP A 117 -18.37 -24.83 22.67
C ASP A 117 -19.85 -25.14 22.46
N GLY A 118 -20.49 -24.56 21.44
CA GLY A 118 -21.88 -24.87 21.08
C GLY A 118 -22.08 -26.34 20.67
N GLY A 119 -21.12 -26.91 19.93
CA GLY A 119 -21.12 -28.31 19.54
C GLY A 119 -21.03 -29.27 20.74
N THR A 120 -20.18 -28.96 21.72
CA THR A 120 -20.10 -29.75 22.96
C THR A 120 -21.39 -29.65 23.79
N ALA A 121 -22.05 -28.49 23.83
CA ALA A 121 -23.33 -28.33 24.50
C ALA A 121 -24.44 -29.18 23.86
N HIS A 122 -24.50 -29.25 22.53
CA HIS A 122 -25.45 -30.10 21.81
C HIS A 122 -25.14 -31.60 21.93
N ALA A 123 -23.87 -31.98 21.89
CA ALA A 123 -23.45 -33.38 22.11
C ALA A 123 -23.73 -33.84 23.55
N SER A 124 -23.47 -32.97 24.54
CA SER A 124 -23.79 -33.21 25.94
C SER A 124 -25.31 -33.37 26.15
N ALA A 125 -26.12 -32.50 25.55
CA ALA A 125 -27.57 -32.60 25.60
C ALA A 125 -28.11 -33.91 24.95
N ALA A 126 -27.50 -34.38 23.86
CA ALA A 126 -27.87 -35.64 23.23
C ALA A 126 -27.53 -36.88 24.07
N THR A 127 -26.51 -36.79 24.94
CA THR A 127 -26.07 -37.90 25.81
C THR A 127 -26.91 -38.00 27.08
N HIS A 128 -27.52 -36.89 27.53
CA HIS A 128 -28.43 -36.85 28.69
C HIS A 128 -29.91 -37.17 28.36
N HIS A 129 -30.23 -37.43 27.09
CA HIS A 129 -31.58 -37.77 26.61
C HIS A 129 -31.71 -39.25 26.14
N GLN A 130 -30.91 -40.18 26.69
CA GLN A 130 -31.09 -41.63 26.53
C GLN A 130 -31.65 -42.29 27.78
#